data_AF-A0AAV3U059-F1
#
_entry.id   AF-A0AAV3U059-F1
#
_cell.length_a   1.000
_cell.length_b   1.000
_cell.length_c   1.000
_cell.angle_alpha   90.00
_cell.angle_beta   90.00
_cell.angle_gamma   90.00
#
_symmetry.space_group_name_H-M   'P 1'
#
loop_
_entity.id
_entity.type
_entity.pdbx_description
1 polymer ?
#
loop_
_entity_poly.entity_id
_entity_poly.type
_entity_poly.pdbx_seq_one_letter_code
_entity_poly.pdbx_strand_id
1 'polypeptide(L)'
;MATLISVLKQYRYAIAGFLLLVLILGYVAWDRGFRQLPQPDWVFADEDTRYKYGSIGAEYDAGIPYWIFQVLPRVFPEKLPGPGGYASLGVPWEEGHELPIGFAKKTIGFARVGNNCAVCHTAQYRLNGEDKPVFVPTGPGHTSNVEGFFTFLIECAKDPRFNAENILPQILLSTKLDWIDTLLYKYFIIPITRKRLLEMEYQFTWMFNPEYPHWGPGRDDPMNLTKYFMIGVEPPDDGTHGPTDFPAIWQLAKYKNAPNTDNPKRLNYAGDTWDAESVVIDSALGIIGAEPKDLNQFNATMVWLEQYLSAYPAPKYPLPVDADKAALGKVIYDKVCAACHAAVGDKVGRPLPIAEVNTSPERLATWGKDYAIKANRIVTETGIARRGLVEEDPIGYKVPYLYGLWLRAPYLHNGSVPTLRDLLTPAQQRPTSFYRGYDVLDAANVGFVTSGAKAEAAGTYFDIQGKGNSNQGHEFGTDLPEEEKNQLLEYLKTL
;
A
#
# COMPACT_ATOMS: atom_id res chain seq x y z
N MET A 1 3.63 33.09 -57.91
CA MET A 1 4.92 32.83 -57.24
C MET A 1 5.67 34.12 -56.86
N ALA A 2 5.92 35.05 -57.78
CA ALA A 2 6.64 36.31 -57.51
C ALA A 2 5.98 37.22 -56.44
N THR A 3 4.65 37.28 -56.40
CA THR A 3 3.87 38.07 -55.43
C THR A 3 3.97 37.53 -54.00
N LEU A 4 4.02 36.20 -53.84
CA LEU A 4 4.18 35.55 -52.54
C LEU A 4 5.59 35.80 -51.96
N ILE A 5 6.61 35.77 -52.82
CA ILE A 5 8.01 36.00 -52.45
C ILE A 5 8.24 37.48 -52.03
N SER A 6 7.56 38.42 -52.67
CA SER A 6 7.56 39.85 -52.32
C SER A 6 6.97 40.10 -50.92
N VAL A 7 5.79 39.53 -50.64
CA VAL A 7 5.11 39.63 -49.35
C VAL A 7 5.94 38.96 -48.23
N LEU A 8 6.50 37.78 -48.49
CA LEU A 8 7.38 37.09 -47.54
C LEU A 8 8.65 37.90 -47.23
N LYS A 9 9.23 38.61 -48.21
CA LYS A 9 10.37 39.53 -47.97
C LYS A 9 9.97 40.74 -47.14
N GLN A 10 8.78 41.31 -47.35
CA GLN A 10 8.28 42.47 -46.63
C GLN A 10 8.00 42.16 -45.15
N TYR A 11 7.47 40.97 -44.85
CA TYR A 11 7.14 40.55 -43.49
C TYR A 11 8.17 39.60 -42.85
N ARG A 12 9.32 39.37 -43.47
CA ARG A 12 10.30 38.35 -43.01
C ARG A 12 10.69 38.47 -41.55
N TYR A 13 10.83 39.69 -41.02
CA TYR A 13 11.18 39.92 -39.62
C TYR A 13 9.99 39.71 -38.68
N ALA A 14 8.77 40.06 -39.11
CA ALA A 14 7.56 39.78 -38.35
C ALA A 14 7.25 38.28 -38.29
N ILE A 15 7.43 37.58 -39.41
CA ILE A 15 7.30 36.12 -39.50
C ILE A 15 8.37 35.43 -38.65
N ALA A 16 9.64 35.86 -38.75
CA ALA A 16 10.71 35.33 -37.91
C ALA A 16 10.46 35.58 -36.42
N GLY A 17 9.97 36.77 -36.05
CA GLY A 17 9.59 37.10 -34.67
C GLY A 17 8.43 36.24 -34.17
N PHE A 18 7.41 36.02 -34.98
CA PHE A 18 6.28 35.14 -34.65
C PHE A 18 6.73 33.69 -34.47
N LEU A 19 7.53 33.16 -35.39
CA LEU A 19 8.08 31.80 -35.28
C LEU A 19 8.96 31.65 -34.02
N LEU A 20 9.79 32.64 -33.72
CA LEU A 20 10.59 32.65 -32.49
C LEU A 20 9.71 32.64 -31.24
N LEU A 21 8.63 33.43 -31.21
CA LEU A 21 7.68 33.44 -30.11
C LEU A 21 6.99 32.08 -29.95
N VAL A 22 6.53 31.48 -31.05
CA VAL A 22 5.93 30.13 -31.03
C VAL A 22 6.92 29.09 -30.53
N LEU A 23 8.18 29.16 -30.93
CA LEU A 23 9.23 28.27 -30.44
C LEU A 23 9.48 28.45 -28.93
N ILE A 24 9.53 29.70 -28.45
CA ILE A 24 9.70 29.99 -27.02
C ILE A 24 8.51 29.46 -26.22
N LEU A 25 7.29 29.74 -26.65
CA LEU A 25 6.07 29.26 -25.98
C LEU A 25 5.99 27.73 -26.02
N GLY A 26 6.35 27.11 -27.14
CA GLY A 26 6.42 25.65 -27.29
C GLY A 26 7.46 25.04 -26.35
N TYR A 27 8.64 25.65 -26.24
CA TYR A 27 9.68 25.22 -25.31
C TYR A 27 9.22 25.34 -23.85
N VAL A 28 8.62 26.47 -23.46
CA VAL A 28 8.08 26.66 -22.10
C VAL A 28 6.99 25.65 -21.78
N ALA A 29 6.07 25.40 -22.72
CA ALA A 29 5.01 24.40 -22.55
C ALA A 29 5.59 22.99 -22.39
N TRP A 30 6.60 22.63 -23.18
CA TRP A 30 7.31 21.36 -23.03
C TRP A 30 8.05 21.27 -21.69
N ASP A 31 8.85 22.27 -21.34
CA ASP A 31 9.67 22.33 -20.13
C ASP A 31 8.82 22.24 -18.86
N ARG A 32 7.71 22.99 -18.79
CA ARG A 32 6.86 23.07 -17.59
C ARG A 32 5.69 22.08 -17.57
N GLY A 33 5.36 21.48 -18.71
CA GLY A 33 4.24 20.54 -18.83
C GLY A 33 4.64 19.07 -18.93
N PHE A 34 5.75 18.77 -19.62
CA PHE A 34 6.03 17.40 -20.09
C PHE A 34 7.46 16.92 -19.85
N ARG A 35 8.41 17.84 -19.61
CA ARG A 35 9.82 17.48 -19.41
C ARG A 35 9.98 16.59 -18.19
N GLN A 36 10.61 15.44 -18.39
CA GLN A 36 10.88 14.49 -17.32
C GLN A 36 12.31 14.67 -16.83
N LEU A 37 12.49 14.65 -15.52
CA LEU A 37 13.82 14.59 -14.90
C LEU A 37 13.95 13.27 -14.14
N PRO A 38 15.15 12.66 -14.12
CA PRO A 38 15.41 11.52 -13.25
C PRO A 38 15.21 11.92 -11.78
N GLN A 39 14.90 10.94 -10.95
CA GLN A 39 14.95 11.16 -9.50
C GLN A 39 16.41 11.40 -9.08
N PRO A 40 16.66 12.11 -7.96
CA PRO A 40 18.01 12.33 -7.46
C PRO A 40 18.75 11.03 -7.19
N ASP A 41 20.07 11.02 -7.38
CA ASP A 41 20.92 9.84 -7.25
C ASP A 41 20.83 9.15 -5.87
N TRP A 42 20.56 9.92 -4.81
CA TRP A 42 20.42 9.37 -3.46
C TRP A 42 19.29 8.34 -3.33
N VAL A 43 18.24 8.46 -4.16
CA VAL A 43 17.13 7.48 -4.19
C VAL A 43 17.63 6.10 -4.60
N PHE A 44 18.72 6.03 -5.36
CA PHE A 44 19.30 4.79 -5.87
C PHE A 44 20.64 4.45 -5.19
N ALA A 45 20.95 5.08 -4.04
CA ALA A 45 22.19 4.85 -3.31
C ALA A 45 22.31 3.42 -2.76
N ASP A 46 21.17 2.84 -2.37
CA ASP A 46 21.04 1.46 -1.90
C ASP A 46 19.62 0.93 -2.20
N GLU A 47 19.46 -0.40 -2.11
CA GLU A 47 18.24 -1.09 -2.50
C GLU A 47 17.04 -0.75 -1.60
N ASP A 48 17.26 -0.57 -0.29
CA ASP A 48 16.20 -0.23 0.67
C ASP A 48 15.72 1.20 0.43
N THR A 49 16.64 2.13 0.21
CA THR A 49 16.32 3.52 -0.15
C THR A 49 15.54 3.59 -1.47
N ARG A 50 15.96 2.80 -2.48
CA ARG A 50 15.22 2.69 -3.75
C ARG A 50 13.82 2.13 -3.54
N TYR A 51 13.67 1.13 -2.68
CA TYR A 51 12.37 0.56 -2.35
C TYR A 51 11.46 1.59 -1.65
N LYS A 52 12.01 2.32 -0.68
CA LYS A 52 11.27 3.30 0.12
C LYS A 52 10.82 4.53 -0.68
N TYR A 53 11.64 5.03 -1.61
CA TYR A 53 11.46 6.35 -2.26
C TYR A 53 11.48 6.34 -3.79
N GLY A 54 11.72 5.18 -4.41
CA GLY A 54 11.75 5.03 -5.86
C GLY A 54 10.36 5.14 -6.48
N SER A 55 10.27 5.85 -7.60
CA SER A 55 9.06 5.97 -8.41
C SER A 55 8.77 4.65 -9.12
N ILE A 56 7.53 4.18 -9.02
CA ILE A 56 6.99 3.13 -9.90
C ILE A 56 6.23 3.68 -11.10
N GLY A 57 6.16 5.02 -11.25
CA GLY A 57 5.43 5.69 -12.33
C GLY A 57 4.04 6.21 -11.97
N ALA A 58 3.63 6.16 -10.71
CA ALA A 58 2.34 6.71 -10.28
C ALA A 58 2.24 8.24 -10.52
N GLU A 59 3.38 8.95 -10.63
CA GLU A 59 3.43 10.40 -10.77
C GLU A 59 2.88 10.93 -12.12
N TYR A 60 2.72 10.07 -13.12
CA TYR A 60 2.19 10.47 -14.43
C TYR A 60 0.70 10.82 -14.36
N ASP A 61 -0.11 9.96 -13.72
CA ASP A 61 -1.57 10.04 -13.74
C ASP A 61 -2.17 10.26 -12.33
N ALA A 62 -1.65 9.59 -11.30
CA ALA A 62 -2.11 9.71 -9.92
C ALA A 62 -1.31 10.74 -9.08
N GLY A 63 -0.23 11.30 -9.66
CA GLY A 63 0.70 12.17 -8.95
C GLY A 63 0.11 13.52 -8.52
N ILE A 64 0.23 13.85 -7.23
CA ILE A 64 -0.18 15.15 -6.69
C ILE A 64 0.98 16.13 -6.87
N PRO A 65 0.75 17.38 -7.36
CA PRO A 65 1.81 18.38 -7.41
C PRO A 65 2.44 18.58 -6.02
N TYR A 66 3.77 18.46 -5.93
CA TYR A 66 4.51 18.38 -4.67
C TYR A 66 4.19 19.54 -3.72
N TRP A 67 4.14 20.76 -4.25
CA TRP A 67 3.85 21.93 -3.40
C TRP A 67 2.41 21.98 -2.92
N ILE A 68 1.45 21.42 -3.67
CA ILE A 68 0.08 21.27 -3.17
C ILE A 68 0.08 20.24 -2.04
N PHE A 69 0.63 19.04 -2.28
CA PHE A 69 0.77 17.98 -1.26
C PHE A 69 1.36 18.54 0.04
N GLN A 70 2.49 19.23 -0.03
CA GLN A 70 3.17 19.79 1.13
C GLN A 70 2.32 20.77 1.97
N VAL A 71 1.42 21.54 1.34
CA VAL A 71 0.65 22.57 2.06
C VAL A 71 -0.75 22.11 2.47
N LEU A 72 -1.28 21.01 1.91
CA LEU A 72 -2.63 20.54 2.26
C LEU A 72 -2.80 20.33 3.77
N PRO A 73 -1.88 19.68 4.51
CA PRO A 73 -2.03 19.52 5.96
C PRO A 73 -2.08 20.84 6.74
N ARG A 74 -1.48 21.91 6.20
CA ARG A 74 -1.51 23.25 6.82
C ARG A 74 -2.82 23.98 6.52
N VAL A 75 -3.37 23.79 5.32
CA VAL A 75 -4.63 24.44 4.89
C VAL A 75 -5.84 23.75 5.53
N PHE A 76 -5.77 22.43 5.69
CA PHE A 76 -6.86 21.57 6.13
C PHE A 76 -6.48 20.64 7.30
N PRO A 77 -5.89 21.15 8.39
CA PRO A 77 -5.46 20.32 9.52
C PRO A 77 -6.63 19.54 10.14
N GLU A 78 -7.85 20.08 10.08
CA GLU A 78 -9.06 19.47 10.63
C GLU A 78 -9.58 18.25 9.84
N LYS A 79 -9.05 18.02 8.63
CA LYS A 79 -9.41 16.85 7.79
C LYS A 79 -8.49 15.65 8.03
N LEU A 80 -7.47 15.80 8.86
CA LEU A 80 -6.55 14.74 9.25
C LEU A 80 -7.01 14.10 10.57
N PRO A 81 -6.67 12.81 10.81
CA PRO A 81 -7.04 12.12 12.04
C PRO A 81 -6.46 12.75 13.33
N GLY A 82 -5.39 13.53 13.22
CA GLY A 82 -4.72 14.12 14.37
C GLY A 82 -3.68 15.17 13.98
N PRO A 83 -2.94 15.73 14.96
CA PRO A 83 -1.90 16.71 14.71
C PRO A 83 -0.67 16.07 14.02
N GLY A 84 0.21 16.91 13.45
CA GLY A 84 1.46 16.46 12.84
C GLY A 84 1.42 16.26 11.33
N GLY A 85 0.31 16.64 10.68
CA GLY A 85 0.17 16.55 9.23
C GLY A 85 0.09 15.10 8.75
N TYR A 86 0.81 14.73 7.68
CA TYR A 86 0.77 13.37 7.16
C TYR A 86 1.19 12.29 8.18
N ALA A 87 2.00 12.64 9.19
CA ALA A 87 2.37 11.70 10.26
C ALA A 87 1.16 11.20 11.07
N SER A 88 0.05 11.95 11.12
CA SER A 88 -1.19 11.50 11.78
C SER A 88 -1.88 10.35 11.05
N LEU A 89 -1.47 10.04 9.82
CA LEU A 89 -1.92 8.88 9.05
C LEU A 89 -1.08 7.63 9.36
N GLY A 90 -0.13 7.72 10.31
CA GLY A 90 0.72 6.61 10.73
C GLY A 90 1.70 6.11 9.66
N VAL A 91 1.92 6.89 8.60
CA VAL A 91 2.93 6.58 7.57
C VAL A 91 4.33 6.62 8.16
N PRO A 92 5.19 5.61 7.92
CA PRO A 92 6.57 5.62 8.38
C PRO A 92 7.36 6.82 7.83
N TRP A 93 8.11 7.53 8.67
CA TRP A 93 8.83 8.73 8.25
C TRP A 93 10.24 8.79 8.88
N GLU A 94 11.26 8.69 8.02
CA GLU A 94 12.66 8.80 8.44
C GLU A 94 13.06 10.25 8.70
N GLU A 95 13.77 10.46 9.80
CA GLU A 95 14.35 11.76 10.14
C GLU A 95 15.23 12.26 8.99
N GLY A 96 15.09 13.55 8.64
CA GLY A 96 15.86 14.18 7.55
C GLY A 96 15.31 13.97 6.15
N HIS A 97 14.25 13.17 5.95
CA HIS A 97 13.62 12.99 4.64
C HIS A 97 12.42 13.92 4.43
N GLU A 98 12.31 14.49 3.23
CA GLU A 98 11.24 15.44 2.89
C GLU A 98 9.85 14.80 2.74
N LEU A 99 9.80 13.51 2.42
CA LEU A 99 8.60 12.72 2.25
C LEU A 99 8.64 11.49 3.14
N PRO A 100 7.47 11.00 3.60
CA PRO A 100 7.39 9.73 4.30
C PRO A 100 7.79 8.57 3.37
N ILE A 101 8.19 7.44 3.97
CA ILE A 101 8.43 6.20 3.24
C ILE A 101 7.15 5.81 2.50
N GLY A 102 7.29 5.35 1.26
CA GLY A 102 6.14 5.04 0.42
C GLY A 102 5.76 6.13 -0.57
N PHE A 103 6.39 7.30 -0.49
CA PHE A 103 6.10 8.44 -1.35
C PHE A 103 7.33 8.80 -2.18
N ALA A 104 7.20 8.66 -3.50
CA ALA A 104 8.22 9.02 -4.45
C ALA A 104 7.96 10.43 -5.01
N LYS A 105 9.05 11.17 -5.22
CA LYS A 105 9.03 12.48 -5.87
C LYS A 105 9.70 12.40 -7.23
N LYS A 106 8.97 12.74 -8.29
CA LYS A 106 9.48 12.78 -9.67
C LYS A 106 9.03 14.07 -10.36
N THR A 107 9.87 14.60 -11.25
CA THR A 107 9.51 15.80 -12.05
C THR A 107 9.01 15.37 -13.41
N ILE A 108 7.76 15.72 -13.72
CA ILE A 108 7.11 15.56 -15.02
C ILE A 108 6.42 16.91 -15.32
N GLY A 109 7.14 17.78 -16.01
CA GLY A 109 6.86 19.21 -16.13
C GLY A 109 7.15 19.97 -14.83
N PHE A 110 6.56 19.52 -13.74
CA PHE A 110 6.77 20.00 -12.38
C PHE A 110 6.89 18.82 -11.39
N ALA A 111 7.38 19.08 -10.19
CA ALA A 111 7.53 18.05 -9.15
C ALA A 111 6.17 17.51 -8.70
N ARG A 112 6.02 16.18 -8.69
CA ARG A 112 4.83 15.45 -8.27
C ARG A 112 5.22 14.38 -7.26
N VAL A 113 4.26 14.03 -6.42
CA VAL A 113 4.36 12.97 -5.41
C VAL A 113 3.42 11.84 -5.82
N GLY A 114 3.96 10.63 -5.91
CA GLY A 114 3.23 9.40 -6.16
C GLY A 114 3.49 8.38 -5.06
N ASN A 115 2.54 7.49 -4.81
CA ASN A 115 2.74 6.40 -3.86
C ASN A 115 3.48 5.25 -4.54
N ASN A 116 4.27 4.50 -3.78
CA ASN A 116 4.86 3.23 -4.19
C ASN A 116 4.51 2.13 -3.18
N CYS A 117 5.02 0.92 -3.39
CA CYS A 117 4.71 -0.25 -2.58
C CYS A 117 5.00 -0.08 -1.08
N ALA A 118 6.00 0.74 -0.73
CA ALA A 118 6.49 0.86 0.65
C ALA A 118 5.48 1.57 1.59
N VAL A 119 4.44 2.24 1.06
CA VAL A 119 3.39 2.86 1.87
C VAL A 119 2.57 1.82 2.65
N CYS A 120 2.30 0.67 2.01
CA CYS A 120 1.59 -0.47 2.61
C CYS A 120 2.56 -1.51 3.18
N HIS A 121 3.78 -1.57 2.64
CA HIS A 121 4.74 -2.64 2.92
C HIS A 121 6.03 -2.14 3.60
N THR A 122 5.89 -1.24 4.56
CA THR A 122 6.96 -0.92 5.52
C THR A 122 6.40 -0.94 6.93
N ALA A 123 6.84 -1.92 7.72
CA ALA A 123 6.48 -1.97 9.13
C ALA A 123 7.32 -0.95 9.92
N GLN A 124 6.76 -0.48 11.04
CA GLN A 124 7.52 0.25 12.04
C GLN A 124 7.27 -0.35 13.42
N TYR A 125 8.27 -0.34 14.30
CA TYR A 125 8.08 -0.74 15.70
C TYR A 125 8.99 0.02 16.64
N ARG A 126 8.61 0.05 17.91
CA ARG A 126 9.38 0.55 19.05
C ARG A 126 9.38 -0.47 20.17
N LEU A 127 10.48 -0.56 20.89
CA LEU A 127 10.56 -1.41 22.09
C LEU A 127 9.88 -0.72 23.28
N ASN A 128 9.98 0.61 23.35
CA ASN A 128 9.33 1.45 24.34
C ASN A 128 8.70 2.67 23.69
N GLY A 129 7.69 3.27 24.34
CA GLY A 129 6.94 4.40 23.78
C GLY A 129 7.73 5.70 23.56
N GLU A 130 8.98 5.79 24.03
CA GLU A 130 9.86 6.96 23.86
C GLU A 130 10.99 6.70 22.85
N ASP A 131 11.15 5.45 22.37
CA ASP A 131 12.22 5.10 21.44
C ASP A 131 11.97 5.70 20.05
N LYS A 132 13.04 5.84 19.26
CA LYS A 132 12.88 6.10 17.82
C LYS A 132 12.33 4.84 17.14
N PRO A 133 11.39 4.96 16.19
CA PRO A 133 10.86 3.82 15.46
C PRO A 133 11.97 3.16 14.63
N VAL A 134 11.94 1.83 14.59
CA VAL A 134 12.72 1.02 13.67
C VAL A 134 11.82 0.69 12.48
N PHE A 135 12.26 1.09 11.28
CA PHE A 135 11.56 0.80 10.04
C PHE A 135 12.06 -0.52 9.45
N VAL A 136 11.13 -1.36 9.02
CA VAL A 136 11.42 -2.66 8.39
C VAL A 136 10.75 -2.68 7.01
N PRO A 137 11.52 -2.39 5.94
CA PRO A 137 11.06 -2.57 4.56
C PRO A 137 10.48 -3.96 4.32
N THR A 138 9.50 -4.05 3.42
CA THR A 138 8.80 -5.28 3.02
C THR A 138 7.92 -5.91 4.11
N GLY A 139 7.88 -5.32 5.31
CA GLY A 139 6.98 -5.71 6.39
C GLY A 139 5.58 -5.14 6.27
N PRO A 140 4.61 -5.64 7.04
CA PRO A 140 3.24 -5.15 7.01
C PRO A 140 3.18 -3.74 7.61
N GLY A 141 2.73 -2.75 6.83
CA GLY A 141 2.59 -1.36 7.26
C GLY A 141 1.42 -1.13 8.21
N HIS A 142 1.42 -1.82 9.35
CA HIS A 142 0.31 -1.93 10.31
C HIS A 142 -0.15 -0.58 10.90
N THR A 143 0.68 0.47 10.79
CA THR A 143 0.36 1.84 11.22
C THR A 143 -0.21 2.72 10.10
N SER A 144 0.03 2.38 8.83
CA SER A 144 -0.38 3.21 7.69
C SER A 144 -1.90 3.20 7.52
N ASN A 145 -2.52 4.36 7.55
CA ASN A 145 -3.95 4.57 7.30
C ASN A 145 -4.19 5.06 5.86
N VAL A 146 -4.22 4.13 4.90
CA VAL A 146 -4.37 4.43 3.47
C VAL A 146 -5.78 4.94 3.14
N GLU A 147 -6.82 4.39 3.77
CA GLU A 147 -8.18 4.90 3.65
C GLU A 147 -8.26 6.38 4.10
N GLY A 148 -7.66 6.69 5.25
CA GLY A 148 -7.58 8.05 5.77
C GLY A 148 -6.83 9.01 4.85
N PHE A 149 -5.79 8.53 4.15
CA PHE A 149 -5.09 9.32 3.14
C PHE A 149 -6.00 9.68 1.95
N PHE A 150 -6.71 8.71 1.38
CA PHE A 150 -7.66 8.98 0.30
C PHE A 150 -8.79 9.90 0.75
N THR A 151 -9.36 9.63 1.92
CA THR A 151 -10.41 10.46 2.55
C THR A 151 -9.94 11.91 2.70
N PHE A 152 -8.74 12.12 3.24
CA PHE A 152 -8.16 13.44 3.41
C PHE A 152 -8.08 14.21 2.09
N LEU A 153 -7.58 13.59 1.01
CA LEU A 153 -7.43 14.23 -0.28
C LEU A 153 -8.78 14.62 -0.91
N ILE A 154 -9.75 13.70 -0.88
CA ILE A 154 -11.10 13.93 -1.42
C ILE A 154 -11.80 15.02 -0.63
N GLU A 155 -11.77 14.95 0.71
CA GLU A 155 -12.38 15.96 1.57
C GLU A 155 -11.71 17.33 1.41
N CYS A 156 -10.39 17.39 1.21
CA CYS A 156 -9.71 18.64 0.85
C CYS A 156 -10.27 19.20 -0.46
N ALA A 157 -10.38 18.37 -1.51
CA ALA A 157 -10.84 18.83 -2.83
C ALA A 157 -12.30 19.34 -2.81
N LYS A 158 -13.16 18.74 -1.98
CA LYS A 158 -14.55 19.18 -1.78
C LYS A 158 -14.65 20.53 -1.07
N ASP A 159 -13.68 20.87 -0.23
CA ASP A 159 -13.68 22.12 0.52
C ASP A 159 -13.55 23.33 -0.41
N PRO A 160 -14.41 24.37 -0.27
CA PRO A 160 -14.33 25.59 -1.07
C PRO A 160 -12.99 26.32 -0.94
N ARG A 161 -12.24 26.10 0.15
CA ARG A 161 -10.89 26.67 0.33
C ARG A 161 -9.85 26.04 -0.59
N PHE A 162 -10.11 24.91 -1.24
CA PHE A 162 -9.20 24.34 -2.23
C PHE A 162 -9.25 25.17 -3.52
N ASN A 163 -8.56 26.30 -3.52
CA ASN A 163 -8.49 27.22 -4.64
C ASN A 163 -7.16 27.96 -4.64
N ALA A 164 -6.87 28.67 -5.73
CA ALA A 164 -5.60 29.34 -5.89
C ALA A 164 -5.40 30.49 -4.89
N GLU A 165 -6.47 31.16 -4.48
CA GLU A 165 -6.45 32.28 -3.53
C GLU A 165 -5.97 31.85 -2.14
N ASN A 166 -6.27 30.61 -1.73
CA ASN A 166 -5.88 30.08 -0.43
C ASN A 166 -4.63 29.20 -0.48
N ILE A 167 -4.47 28.35 -1.50
CA ILE A 167 -3.37 27.39 -1.58
C ILE A 167 -2.06 28.07 -2.03
N LEU A 168 -2.10 28.94 -3.05
CA LEU A 168 -0.88 29.54 -3.60
C LEU A 168 -0.12 30.39 -2.56
N PRO A 169 -0.75 31.23 -1.72
CA PRO A 169 -0.03 31.92 -0.66
C PRO A 169 0.68 30.98 0.30
N GLN A 170 0.08 29.82 0.63
CA GLN A 170 0.72 28.83 1.49
C GLN A 170 1.93 28.17 0.83
N ILE A 171 1.88 27.94 -0.48
CA ILE A 171 3.03 27.47 -1.27
C ILE A 171 4.16 28.49 -1.23
N LEU A 172 3.84 29.77 -1.42
CA LEU A 172 4.83 30.86 -1.44
C LEU A 172 5.50 31.13 -0.09
N LEU A 173 4.94 30.62 1.02
CA LEU A 173 5.63 30.58 2.31
C LEU A 173 6.73 29.51 2.37
N SER A 174 6.60 28.44 1.58
CA SER A 174 7.51 27.29 1.58
C SER A 174 8.57 27.36 0.47
N THR A 175 8.30 28.08 -0.62
CA THR A 175 9.21 28.19 -1.77
C THR A 175 9.00 29.47 -2.58
N LYS A 176 9.97 29.82 -3.44
CA LYS A 176 9.84 30.90 -4.42
C LYS A 176 9.55 30.32 -5.80
N LEU A 177 8.37 30.60 -6.33
CA LEU A 177 8.01 30.28 -7.71
C LEU A 177 8.39 31.46 -8.63
N ASP A 178 8.85 31.16 -9.83
CA ASP A 178 9.00 32.20 -10.86
C ASP A 178 7.61 32.67 -11.36
N TRP A 179 7.60 33.73 -12.18
CA TRP A 179 6.34 34.32 -12.63
C TRP A 179 5.52 33.37 -13.51
N ILE A 180 6.16 32.47 -14.27
CA ILE A 180 5.47 31.49 -15.12
C ILE A 180 4.84 30.43 -14.24
N ASP A 181 5.62 29.84 -13.33
CA ASP A 181 5.12 28.84 -12.38
C ASP A 181 4.00 29.40 -11.51
N THR A 182 4.12 30.65 -11.05
CA THR A 182 3.07 31.31 -10.28
C THR A 182 1.75 31.36 -11.05
N LEU A 183 1.79 31.73 -12.34
CA LEU A 183 0.62 31.72 -13.21
C LEU A 183 0.10 30.29 -13.47
N LEU A 184 1.00 29.32 -13.69
CA LEU A 184 0.62 27.92 -13.87
C LEU A 184 -0.07 27.37 -12.63
N TYR A 185 0.47 27.60 -11.43
CA TYR A 185 -0.17 27.19 -10.19
C TYR A 185 -1.54 27.83 -10.01
N LYS A 186 -1.63 29.14 -10.24
CA LYS A 186 -2.86 29.89 -10.05
C LYS A 186 -3.98 29.47 -11.00
N TYR A 187 -3.68 29.35 -12.30
CA TYR A 187 -4.72 29.21 -13.32
C TYR A 187 -4.89 27.77 -13.83
N PHE A 188 -3.92 26.88 -13.61
CA PHE A 188 -3.94 25.52 -14.15
C PHE A 188 -3.74 24.45 -13.09
N ILE A 189 -2.60 24.42 -12.40
CA ILE A 189 -2.22 23.27 -11.56
C ILE A 189 -3.21 23.12 -10.39
N ILE A 190 -3.48 24.16 -9.60
CA ILE A 190 -4.42 24.05 -8.46
C ILE A 190 -5.85 23.68 -8.93
N PRO A 191 -6.45 24.38 -9.92
CA PRO A 191 -7.77 24.01 -10.43
C PRO A 191 -7.85 22.59 -11.01
N ILE A 192 -6.84 22.17 -11.78
CA ILE A 192 -6.80 20.83 -12.38
C ILE A 192 -6.65 19.76 -11.30
N THR A 193 -5.77 19.95 -10.31
CA THR A 193 -5.62 19.01 -9.20
C THR A 193 -6.93 18.83 -8.45
N ARG A 194 -7.64 19.92 -8.12
CA ARG A 194 -8.96 19.82 -7.49
C ARG A 194 -9.93 19.02 -8.35
N LYS A 195 -10.00 19.34 -9.65
CA LYS A 195 -10.89 18.66 -10.59
C LYS A 195 -10.61 17.16 -10.64
N ARG A 196 -9.34 16.75 -10.75
CA ARG A 196 -8.95 15.33 -10.79
C ARG A 196 -9.28 14.60 -9.50
N LEU A 197 -9.05 15.21 -8.34
CA LEU A 197 -9.43 14.62 -7.05
C LEU A 197 -10.95 14.43 -6.94
N LEU A 198 -11.75 15.40 -7.41
CA LEU A 198 -13.21 15.26 -7.44
C LEU A 198 -13.69 14.19 -8.45
N GLU A 199 -13.00 14.04 -9.58
CA GLU A 199 -13.30 12.94 -10.53
C GLU A 199 -13.05 11.57 -9.91
N MET A 200 -12.01 11.43 -9.06
CA MET A 200 -11.72 10.19 -8.35
C MET A 200 -12.77 9.83 -7.29
N GLU A 201 -13.50 10.80 -6.72
CA GLU A 201 -14.53 10.56 -5.69
C GLU A 201 -15.55 9.50 -6.13
N TYR A 202 -15.96 9.52 -7.41
CA TYR A 202 -16.91 8.54 -7.94
C TYR A 202 -16.40 7.10 -7.84
N GLN A 203 -15.12 6.85 -8.14
CA GLN A 203 -14.53 5.51 -8.05
C GLN A 203 -14.35 5.03 -6.60
N PHE A 204 -14.40 5.94 -5.62
CA PHE A 204 -14.35 5.62 -4.19
C PHE A 204 -15.72 5.50 -3.53
N THR A 205 -16.82 5.52 -4.29
CA THR A 205 -18.19 5.41 -3.74
C THR A 205 -18.35 4.21 -2.80
N TRP A 206 -17.84 3.03 -3.19
CA TRP A 206 -17.82 1.83 -2.33
C TRP A 206 -17.05 2.02 -1.02
N MET A 207 -15.95 2.79 -1.01
CA MET A 207 -15.14 3.04 0.18
C MET A 207 -15.87 4.00 1.14
N PHE A 208 -16.62 4.96 0.60
CA PHE A 208 -17.40 5.93 1.38
C PHE A 208 -18.82 5.45 1.70
N ASN A 209 -19.13 4.17 1.50
CA ASN A 209 -20.43 3.61 1.86
C ASN A 209 -20.56 3.57 3.40
N PRO A 210 -21.56 4.28 3.99
CA PRO A 210 -21.70 4.39 5.44
C PRO A 210 -22.07 3.07 6.14
N GLU A 211 -22.49 2.05 5.39
CA GLU A 211 -22.77 0.71 5.93
C GLU A 211 -21.49 -0.11 6.17
N TYR A 212 -20.34 0.36 5.68
CA TYR A 212 -19.06 -0.34 5.81
C TYR A 212 -18.23 0.24 6.94
N PRO A 213 -17.60 -0.61 7.77
CA PRO A 213 -16.63 -0.12 8.74
C PRO A 213 -15.42 0.46 8.00
N HIS A 214 -14.81 1.48 8.60
CA HIS A 214 -13.48 1.92 8.18
C HIS A 214 -12.49 0.76 8.21
N TRP A 215 -11.59 0.72 7.23
CA TRP A 215 -10.50 -0.25 7.18
C TRP A 215 -9.57 -0.04 8.37
N GLY A 216 -9.25 1.22 8.66
CA GLY A 216 -8.31 1.63 9.71
C GLY A 216 -6.84 1.32 9.38
N PRO A 217 -5.92 1.59 10.32
CA PRO A 217 -4.49 1.38 10.13
C PRO A 217 -4.13 -0.07 9.78
N GLY A 218 -3.24 -0.23 8.80
CA GLY A 218 -2.70 -1.51 8.39
C GLY A 218 -3.55 -2.31 7.42
N ARG A 219 -4.65 -1.73 6.89
CA ARG A 219 -5.61 -2.45 6.05
C ARG A 219 -5.95 -1.70 4.77
N ASP A 220 -6.32 -2.48 3.76
CA ASP A 220 -6.98 -2.05 2.55
C ASP A 220 -8.02 -3.08 2.10
N ASP A 221 -8.80 -2.77 1.07
CA ASP A 221 -9.62 -3.76 0.36
C ASP A 221 -9.01 -3.98 -1.04
N PRO A 222 -8.00 -4.87 -1.16
CA PRO A 222 -7.11 -4.89 -2.31
C PRO A 222 -7.82 -5.32 -3.60
N MET A 223 -8.86 -6.16 -3.47
CA MET A 223 -9.59 -6.66 -4.63
C MET A 223 -10.68 -5.68 -5.06
N ASN A 224 -11.35 -4.99 -4.14
CA ASN A 224 -12.23 -3.88 -4.53
C ASN A 224 -11.45 -2.74 -5.19
N LEU A 225 -10.26 -2.39 -4.67
CA LEU A 225 -9.36 -1.45 -5.35
C LEU A 225 -9.07 -1.89 -6.79
N THR A 226 -8.75 -3.17 -7.00
CA THR A 226 -8.54 -3.73 -8.34
C THR A 226 -9.80 -3.67 -9.21
N LYS A 227 -10.97 -4.01 -8.66
CA LYS A 227 -12.26 -3.98 -9.38
C LYS A 227 -12.59 -2.59 -9.92
N TYR A 228 -12.46 -1.57 -9.10
CA TYR A 228 -12.96 -0.23 -9.43
C TYR A 228 -11.91 0.64 -10.13
N PHE A 229 -10.63 0.48 -9.83
CA PHE A 229 -9.56 1.28 -10.46
C PHE A 229 -8.96 0.63 -11.70
N MET A 230 -8.71 -0.69 -11.69
CA MET A 230 -8.01 -1.35 -12.79
C MET A 230 -8.97 -1.87 -13.86
N ILE A 231 -10.09 -2.49 -13.46
CA ILE A 231 -11.02 -3.12 -14.41
C ILE A 231 -12.34 -2.37 -14.59
N GLY A 232 -12.57 -1.28 -13.84
CA GLY A 232 -13.73 -0.40 -13.98
C GLY A 232 -15.08 -1.13 -13.88
N VAL A 233 -15.33 -1.82 -12.77
CA VAL A 233 -16.66 -2.38 -12.46
C VAL A 233 -17.65 -1.23 -12.20
N GLU A 234 -18.83 -1.30 -12.83
CA GLU A 234 -19.91 -0.32 -12.69
C GLU A 234 -21.21 -1.00 -12.24
N PRO A 235 -21.95 -0.43 -11.27
CA PRO A 235 -21.60 0.77 -10.50
C PRO A 235 -20.37 0.53 -9.59
N PRO A 236 -19.67 1.59 -9.13
CA PRO A 236 -18.47 1.50 -8.31
C PRO A 236 -18.78 1.16 -6.83
N ASP A 237 -19.71 0.22 -6.62
CA ASP A 237 -20.08 -0.48 -5.39
C ASP A 237 -21.00 -1.65 -5.79
N ASP A 238 -20.53 -2.89 -5.61
CA ASP A 238 -21.29 -4.11 -5.90
C ASP A 238 -21.83 -4.80 -4.64
N GLY A 239 -21.80 -4.10 -3.49
CA GLY A 239 -22.25 -4.62 -2.21
C GLY A 239 -21.23 -5.46 -1.44
N THR A 240 -20.05 -5.71 -2.03
CA THR A 240 -18.99 -6.52 -1.40
C THR A 240 -17.98 -5.64 -0.67
N HIS A 241 -17.54 -6.09 0.50
CA HIS A 241 -16.60 -5.37 1.35
C HIS A 241 -15.80 -6.39 2.14
N GLY A 242 -14.48 -6.41 1.99
CA GLY A 242 -13.62 -7.42 2.59
C GLY A 242 -12.21 -6.94 2.84
N PRO A 243 -12.01 -5.94 3.72
CA PRO A 243 -10.69 -5.39 3.99
C PRO A 243 -9.75 -6.43 4.63
N THR A 244 -8.51 -6.45 4.16
CA THR A 244 -7.43 -7.33 4.62
C THR A 244 -6.29 -6.55 5.25
N ASP A 245 -5.54 -7.20 6.14
CA ASP A 245 -4.32 -6.68 6.73
C ASP A 245 -3.18 -6.69 5.70
N PHE A 246 -2.31 -5.68 5.65
CA PHE A 246 -1.20 -5.69 4.70
C PHE A 246 -0.31 -6.92 4.94
N PRO A 247 -0.01 -7.74 3.91
CA PRO A 247 0.84 -8.89 4.11
C PRO A 247 2.32 -8.49 4.18
N ALA A 248 3.11 -9.30 4.88
CA ALA A 248 4.57 -9.26 4.73
C ALA A 248 4.98 -9.81 3.35
N ILE A 249 5.88 -9.09 2.67
CA ILE A 249 6.33 -9.41 1.31
C ILE A 249 7.84 -9.65 1.20
N TRP A 250 8.53 -9.92 2.32
CA TRP A 250 9.90 -10.45 2.32
C TRP A 250 9.95 -11.90 1.82
N GLN A 251 11.12 -12.33 1.36
CA GLN A 251 11.43 -13.69 0.94
C GLN A 251 10.42 -14.28 -0.06
N LEU A 252 10.00 -13.54 -1.10
CA LEU A 252 9.02 -14.05 -2.07
C LEU A 252 9.50 -15.30 -2.82
N ALA A 253 10.81 -15.57 -2.86
CA ALA A 253 11.38 -16.79 -3.43
C ALA A 253 10.76 -18.08 -2.85
N LYS A 254 10.25 -18.06 -1.61
CA LYS A 254 9.57 -19.22 -0.99
C LYS A 254 8.28 -19.64 -1.70
N TYR A 255 7.68 -18.74 -2.48
CA TYR A 255 6.50 -19.01 -3.30
C TYR A 255 6.84 -19.43 -4.74
N LYS A 256 8.13 -19.53 -5.10
CA LYS A 256 8.55 -20.00 -6.41
C LYS A 256 8.09 -21.45 -6.61
N ASN A 257 7.42 -21.69 -7.73
CA ASN A 257 6.95 -23.00 -8.15
C ASN A 257 7.86 -23.58 -9.23
N ALA A 258 7.98 -24.90 -9.28
CA ALA A 258 8.56 -25.57 -10.43
C ALA A 258 7.61 -25.42 -11.64
N PRO A 259 8.12 -25.43 -12.88
CA PRO A 259 7.29 -25.52 -14.07
C PRO A 259 6.31 -26.70 -13.98
N ASN A 260 5.07 -26.52 -14.44
CA ASN A 260 4.03 -27.57 -14.47
C ASN A 260 3.68 -28.19 -13.10
N THR A 261 3.79 -27.44 -12.01
CA THR A 261 3.33 -27.91 -10.69
C THR A 261 1.79 -27.99 -10.67
N ASP A 262 1.22 -29.17 -10.42
CA ASP A 262 -0.23 -29.40 -10.39
C ASP A 262 -0.95 -28.65 -9.26
N ASN A 263 -0.27 -28.43 -8.14
CA ASN A 263 -0.77 -27.67 -6.99
C ASN A 263 0.24 -26.58 -6.60
N PRO A 264 0.30 -25.45 -7.32
CA PRO A 264 1.30 -24.43 -7.08
C PRO A 264 0.96 -23.60 -5.84
N LYS A 265 1.99 -23.11 -5.18
CA LYS A 265 1.86 -22.06 -4.18
C LYS A 265 1.35 -20.79 -4.86
N ARG A 266 0.43 -20.07 -4.22
CA ARG A 266 -0.21 -18.85 -4.76
C ARG A 266 0.11 -17.63 -3.88
N LEU A 267 -0.18 -16.43 -4.37
CA LEU A 267 -0.05 -15.17 -3.62
C LEU A 267 -1.41 -14.49 -3.42
N ASN A 268 -1.41 -13.38 -2.69
CA ASN A 268 -2.59 -12.78 -2.04
C ASN A 268 -3.19 -13.71 -0.96
N TYR A 269 -4.10 -13.18 -0.13
CA TYR A 269 -4.68 -13.95 0.97
C TYR A 269 -5.53 -15.12 0.50
N ALA A 270 -6.26 -14.98 -0.61
CA ALA A 270 -7.13 -16.03 -1.12
C ALA A 270 -6.47 -16.91 -2.20
N GLY A 271 -5.18 -16.69 -2.49
CA GLY A 271 -4.50 -17.36 -3.60
C GLY A 271 -4.93 -16.80 -4.96
N ASP A 272 -5.21 -15.50 -5.04
CA ASP A 272 -5.75 -14.83 -6.22
C ASP A 272 -4.73 -14.76 -7.39
N THR A 273 -3.43 -14.95 -7.11
CA THR A 273 -2.35 -14.77 -8.10
C THR A 273 -1.40 -15.96 -8.17
N TRP A 274 -0.95 -16.32 -9.37
CA TRP A 274 -0.13 -17.51 -9.61
C TRP A 274 1.33 -17.42 -9.12
N ASP A 275 1.94 -16.24 -9.17
CA ASP A 275 3.36 -16.04 -8.84
C ASP A 275 3.71 -14.60 -8.42
N ALA A 276 4.94 -14.45 -7.92
CA ALA A 276 5.43 -13.21 -7.32
C ALA A 276 5.52 -12.07 -8.35
N GLU A 277 6.00 -12.37 -9.55
CA GLU A 277 6.05 -11.43 -10.67
C GLU A 277 4.66 -10.86 -10.97
N SER A 278 3.64 -11.73 -11.12
CA SER A 278 2.28 -11.30 -11.44
C SER A 278 1.70 -10.39 -10.35
N VAL A 279 1.88 -10.73 -9.06
CA VAL A 279 1.31 -9.89 -7.98
C VAL A 279 2.02 -8.56 -7.83
N VAL A 280 3.34 -8.50 -8.08
CA VAL A 280 4.11 -7.25 -8.07
C VAL A 280 3.63 -6.34 -9.20
N ILE A 281 3.46 -6.88 -10.42
CA ILE A 281 2.95 -6.14 -11.57
C ILE A 281 1.52 -5.62 -11.29
N ASP A 282 0.61 -6.49 -10.86
CA ASP A 282 -0.80 -6.12 -10.65
C ASP A 282 -0.95 -5.07 -9.55
N SER A 283 -0.20 -5.22 -8.46
CA SER A 283 -0.21 -4.24 -7.37
C SER A 283 0.35 -2.90 -7.83
N ALA A 284 1.42 -2.88 -8.64
CA ALA A 284 1.95 -1.65 -9.19
C ALA A 284 0.96 -0.96 -10.14
N LEU A 285 0.30 -1.71 -11.03
CA LEU A 285 -0.74 -1.19 -11.91
C LEU A 285 -1.93 -0.63 -11.12
N GLY A 286 -2.33 -1.31 -10.04
CA GLY A 286 -3.37 -0.82 -9.13
C GLY A 286 -3.00 0.51 -8.45
N ILE A 287 -1.75 0.68 -8.02
CA ILE A 287 -1.26 1.94 -7.41
C ILE A 287 -1.15 3.06 -8.45
N ILE A 288 -0.71 2.76 -9.68
CA ILE A 288 -0.61 3.74 -10.77
C ILE A 288 -2.01 4.18 -11.23
N GLY A 289 -2.97 3.26 -11.25
CA GLY A 289 -4.36 3.51 -11.69
C GLY A 289 -4.49 3.81 -13.19
N ALA A 290 -3.46 3.54 -13.98
CA ALA A 290 -3.39 3.81 -15.41
C ALA A 290 -2.34 2.93 -16.10
N GLU A 291 -2.39 2.89 -17.44
CA GLU A 291 -1.37 2.23 -18.25
C GLU A 291 0.00 2.92 -18.09
N PRO A 292 1.10 2.17 -17.88
CA PRO A 292 2.44 2.74 -17.75
C PRO A 292 2.85 3.53 -19.00
N LYS A 293 3.33 4.78 -18.82
CA LYS A 293 3.78 5.62 -19.95
C LYS A 293 5.10 5.18 -20.58
N ASP A 294 5.88 4.37 -19.88
CA ASP A 294 7.14 3.78 -20.34
C ASP A 294 7.18 2.30 -19.91
N LEU A 295 6.81 1.40 -20.83
CA LEU A 295 6.77 -0.03 -20.58
C LEU A 295 8.15 -0.64 -20.29
N ASN A 296 9.22 -0.11 -20.89
CA ASN A 296 10.56 -0.63 -20.66
C ASN A 296 11.03 -0.30 -19.25
N GLN A 297 10.84 0.96 -18.82
CA GLN A 297 11.15 1.38 -17.45
C GLN A 297 10.28 0.64 -16.43
N PHE A 298 8.98 0.48 -16.72
CA PHE A 298 8.07 -0.27 -15.87
C PHE A 298 8.53 -1.71 -15.67
N ASN A 299 8.74 -2.46 -16.76
CA ASN A 299 9.18 -3.85 -16.71
C ASN A 299 10.51 -4.02 -15.98
N ALA A 300 11.50 -3.13 -16.24
CA ALA A 300 12.77 -3.15 -15.52
C ALA A 300 12.61 -2.91 -14.01
N THR A 301 11.66 -2.06 -13.62
CA THR A 301 11.34 -1.80 -12.21
C THR A 301 10.66 -3.00 -11.56
N MET A 302 9.74 -3.67 -12.26
CA MET A 302 9.04 -4.87 -11.74
C MET A 302 10.01 -6.05 -11.55
N VAL A 303 10.90 -6.29 -12.52
CA VAL A 303 11.97 -7.31 -12.40
C VAL A 303 12.86 -7.03 -11.19
N TRP A 304 13.26 -5.78 -11.01
CA TRP A 304 14.07 -5.38 -9.86
C TRP A 304 13.32 -5.59 -8.53
N LEU A 305 12.06 -5.15 -8.44
CA LEU A 305 11.23 -5.34 -7.25
C LEU A 305 11.06 -6.82 -6.92
N GLU A 306 10.74 -7.66 -7.91
CA GLU A 306 10.60 -9.11 -7.68
C GLU A 306 11.90 -9.71 -7.13
N GLN A 307 13.06 -9.33 -7.67
CA GLN A 307 14.37 -9.81 -7.19
C GLN A 307 14.66 -9.35 -5.75
N TYR A 308 14.46 -8.05 -5.48
CA TYR A 308 14.65 -7.47 -4.15
C TYR A 308 13.76 -8.16 -3.12
N LEU A 309 12.45 -8.23 -3.37
CA LEU A 309 11.47 -8.85 -2.47
C LEU A 309 11.67 -10.36 -2.32
N SER A 310 12.17 -11.03 -3.36
CA SER A 310 12.50 -12.45 -3.32
C SER A 310 13.67 -12.75 -2.39
N ALA A 311 14.66 -11.86 -2.32
CA ALA A 311 15.87 -12.02 -1.53
C ALA A 311 15.78 -11.39 -0.13
N TYR A 312 14.90 -10.40 0.07
CA TYR A 312 14.84 -9.63 1.32
C TYR A 312 14.49 -10.55 2.51
N PRO A 313 15.31 -10.57 3.59
CA PRO A 313 15.10 -11.50 4.70
C PRO A 313 13.96 -11.05 5.62
N ALA A 314 13.35 -12.02 6.33
CA ALA A 314 12.44 -11.68 7.42
C ALA A 314 13.24 -11.14 8.62
N PRO A 315 12.71 -10.17 9.38
CA PRO A 315 13.41 -9.61 10.53
C PRO A 315 13.46 -10.62 11.68
N LYS A 316 14.62 -10.71 12.34
CA LYS A 316 14.74 -11.47 13.59
C LYS A 316 14.01 -10.75 14.72
N TYR A 317 13.49 -11.50 15.68
CA TYR A 317 12.91 -10.93 16.89
C TYR A 317 13.98 -10.13 17.66
N PRO A 318 13.69 -8.86 18.06
CA PRO A 318 14.70 -7.95 18.59
C PRO A 318 15.00 -8.13 20.09
N LEU A 319 14.21 -8.96 20.79
CA LEU A 319 14.35 -9.18 22.23
C LEU A 319 14.91 -10.59 22.53
N PRO A 320 15.46 -10.83 23.73
CA PRO A 320 15.90 -12.16 24.14
C PRO A 320 14.79 -13.21 24.03
N VAL A 321 15.18 -14.41 23.61
CA VAL A 321 14.31 -15.60 23.56
C VAL A 321 14.86 -16.64 24.53
N ASP A 322 13.99 -17.22 25.36
CA ASP A 322 14.31 -18.36 26.21
C ASP A 322 14.47 -19.63 25.35
N ALA A 323 15.72 -20.06 25.20
CA ALA A 323 16.08 -21.15 24.30
C ALA A 323 15.50 -22.51 24.72
N ASP A 324 15.39 -22.78 26.02
CA ASP A 324 14.86 -24.05 26.52
C ASP A 324 13.35 -24.13 26.28
N LYS A 325 12.63 -23.04 26.55
CA LYS A 325 11.20 -22.94 26.22
C LYS A 325 10.95 -22.98 24.72
N ALA A 326 11.76 -22.30 23.91
CA ALA A 326 11.64 -22.34 22.46
C ALA A 326 11.89 -23.76 21.91
N ALA A 327 12.82 -24.52 22.49
CA ALA A 327 13.06 -25.91 22.10
C ALA A 327 11.84 -26.81 22.40
N LEU A 328 11.22 -26.65 23.57
CA LEU A 328 9.96 -27.34 23.92
C LEU A 328 8.80 -26.89 23.03
N GLY A 329 8.69 -25.59 22.79
CA GLY A 329 7.70 -24.98 21.89
C GLY A 329 7.79 -25.51 20.47
N LYS A 330 9.01 -25.78 19.98
CA LYS A 330 9.21 -26.40 18.67
C LYS A 330 8.55 -27.78 18.59
N VAL A 331 8.66 -28.61 19.63
CA VAL A 331 8.01 -29.93 19.66
C VAL A 331 6.49 -29.80 19.55
N ILE A 332 5.91 -28.80 20.23
CA ILE A 332 4.47 -28.50 20.14
C ILE A 332 4.10 -28.01 18.74
N TYR A 333 4.89 -27.09 18.17
CA TYR A 333 4.70 -26.60 16.81
C TYR A 333 4.71 -27.74 15.78
N ASP A 334 5.68 -28.65 15.88
CA ASP A 334 5.81 -29.79 14.97
C ASP A 334 4.56 -30.70 15.04
N LYS A 335 3.92 -30.80 16.21
CA LYS A 335 2.70 -31.62 16.43
C LYS A 335 1.42 -30.92 15.98
N VAL A 336 1.29 -29.61 16.24
CA VAL A 336 0.00 -28.89 16.15
C VAL A 336 -0.07 -28.00 14.91
N CYS A 337 1.04 -27.39 14.50
CA CYS A 337 1.06 -26.31 13.52
C CYS A 337 1.71 -26.72 12.19
N ALA A 338 2.75 -27.55 12.25
CA ALA A 338 3.61 -27.87 11.11
C ALA A 338 2.88 -28.55 9.95
N ALA A 339 1.82 -29.31 10.21
CA ALA A 339 1.00 -29.94 9.17
C ALA A 339 0.44 -28.92 8.15
N CYS A 340 0.22 -27.67 8.59
CA CYS A 340 -0.18 -26.57 7.72
C CYS A 340 1.00 -25.66 7.37
N HIS A 341 1.77 -25.23 8.37
CA HIS A 341 2.69 -24.09 8.25
C HIS A 341 4.16 -24.44 8.01
N ALA A 342 4.56 -25.71 8.07
CA ALA A 342 5.94 -26.08 7.82
C ALA A 342 6.37 -25.66 6.41
N ALA A 343 7.57 -25.09 6.29
CA ALA A 343 8.06 -24.50 5.04
C ALA A 343 8.15 -25.49 3.86
N VAL A 344 8.27 -26.79 4.17
CA VAL A 344 8.34 -27.89 3.19
C VAL A 344 7.03 -28.70 3.12
N GLY A 345 5.96 -28.22 3.75
CA GLY A 345 4.67 -28.91 3.80
C GLY A 345 3.81 -28.71 2.55
N ASP A 346 2.83 -29.60 2.37
CA ASP A 346 1.95 -29.57 1.20
C ASP A 346 0.87 -28.49 1.27
N LYS A 347 0.56 -27.95 2.46
CA LYS A 347 -0.46 -26.90 2.63
C LYS A 347 0.11 -25.48 2.56
N VAL A 348 1.37 -25.27 2.94
CA VAL A 348 1.95 -23.93 3.02
C VAL A 348 1.99 -23.27 1.63
N GLY A 349 1.54 -22.02 1.58
CA GLY A 349 1.43 -21.26 0.35
C GLY A 349 0.25 -21.64 -0.54
N ARG A 350 -0.70 -22.46 -0.08
CA ARG A 350 -1.88 -22.84 -0.87
C ARG A 350 -3.18 -22.52 -0.14
N PRO A 351 -4.27 -22.21 -0.87
CA PRO A 351 -5.59 -21.99 -0.26
C PRO A 351 -6.10 -23.24 0.45
N LEU A 352 -6.54 -23.08 1.70
CA LEU A 352 -7.40 -24.05 2.37
C LEU A 352 -8.86 -23.65 2.18
N PRO A 353 -9.79 -24.61 2.03
CA PRO A 353 -11.22 -24.35 2.04
C PRO A 353 -11.62 -23.52 3.26
N ILE A 354 -12.52 -22.54 3.07
CA ILE A 354 -12.97 -21.66 4.15
C ILE A 354 -13.58 -22.43 5.32
N ALA A 355 -14.25 -23.56 5.06
CA ALA A 355 -14.81 -24.42 6.09
C ALA A 355 -13.76 -25.10 6.99
N GLU A 356 -12.49 -25.24 6.54
CA GLU A 356 -11.42 -25.80 7.38
C GLU A 356 -10.87 -24.77 8.38
N VAL A 357 -10.72 -23.51 7.98
CA VAL A 357 -10.12 -22.46 8.82
C VAL A 357 -11.19 -21.65 9.57
N ASN A 358 -12.39 -21.54 8.99
CA ASN A 358 -13.59 -20.91 9.56
C ASN A 358 -13.41 -19.44 9.98
N THR A 359 -12.54 -18.69 9.30
CA THR A 359 -12.36 -17.24 9.49
C THR A 359 -13.39 -16.44 8.69
N SER A 360 -13.42 -15.11 8.85
CA SER A 360 -14.31 -14.19 8.09
C SER A 360 -14.35 -14.50 6.58
N PRO A 361 -15.51 -14.75 5.95
CA PRO A 361 -15.61 -15.10 4.53
C PRO A 361 -15.69 -13.90 3.57
N GLU A 362 -15.89 -12.67 4.06
CA GLU A 362 -16.29 -11.52 3.26
C GLU A 362 -15.27 -11.13 2.19
N ARG A 363 -13.97 -11.27 2.48
CA ARG A 363 -12.90 -11.06 1.48
C ARG A 363 -12.97 -12.04 0.31
N LEU A 364 -13.53 -13.23 0.48
CA LEU A 364 -13.70 -14.17 -0.63
C LEU A 364 -14.78 -13.69 -1.60
N ALA A 365 -15.78 -12.94 -1.11
CA ALA A 365 -16.87 -12.43 -1.93
C ALA A 365 -16.47 -11.23 -2.79
N THR A 366 -15.36 -10.55 -2.49
CA THR A 366 -14.94 -9.35 -3.24
C THR A 366 -14.32 -9.67 -4.61
N TRP A 367 -13.93 -10.93 -4.85
CA TRP A 367 -13.21 -11.34 -6.06
C TRP A 367 -13.71 -12.69 -6.57
N GLY A 368 -13.60 -12.91 -7.88
CA GLY A 368 -14.08 -14.13 -8.52
C GLY A 368 -13.52 -14.29 -9.92
N LYS A 369 -13.83 -15.43 -10.54
CA LYS A 369 -13.28 -15.85 -11.83
C LYS A 369 -13.45 -14.79 -12.93
N ASP A 370 -14.64 -14.21 -13.06
CA ASP A 370 -14.93 -13.25 -14.14
C ASP A 370 -14.10 -11.97 -14.02
N TYR A 371 -13.85 -11.51 -12.79
CA TYR A 371 -12.97 -10.37 -12.53
C TYR A 371 -11.52 -10.69 -12.86
N ALA A 372 -11.04 -11.90 -12.53
CA ALA A 372 -9.70 -12.36 -12.89
C ALA A 372 -9.51 -12.43 -14.42
N ILE A 373 -10.48 -12.99 -15.16
CA ILE A 373 -10.46 -13.03 -16.63
C ILE A 373 -10.36 -11.61 -17.21
N LYS A 374 -11.21 -10.69 -16.72
CA LYS A 374 -11.22 -9.29 -17.17
C LYS A 374 -9.89 -8.60 -16.88
N ALA A 375 -9.36 -8.76 -15.68
CA ALA A 375 -8.07 -8.20 -15.26
C ALA A 375 -6.90 -8.74 -16.11
N ASN A 376 -6.83 -10.05 -16.32
CA ASN A 376 -5.81 -10.68 -17.16
C ASN A 376 -5.87 -10.16 -18.59
N ARG A 377 -7.07 -10.03 -19.16
CA ARG A 377 -7.26 -9.46 -20.49
C ARG A 377 -6.75 -8.02 -20.58
N ILE A 378 -7.14 -7.15 -19.65
CA ILE A 378 -6.72 -5.74 -19.64
C ILE A 378 -5.19 -5.62 -19.61
N VAL A 379 -4.51 -6.37 -18.73
CA VAL A 379 -3.05 -6.30 -18.64
C VAL A 379 -2.36 -6.91 -19.87
N THR A 380 -2.96 -7.94 -20.48
CA THR A 380 -2.43 -8.49 -21.74
C THR A 380 -2.55 -7.47 -22.89
N GLU A 381 -3.64 -6.71 -22.95
CA GLU A 381 -3.88 -5.69 -23.98
C GLU A 381 -2.92 -4.50 -23.89
N THR A 382 -2.32 -4.22 -22.72
CA THR A 382 -1.26 -3.19 -22.57
C THR A 382 0.14 -3.69 -22.98
N GLY A 383 0.28 -4.96 -23.38
CA GLY A 383 1.55 -5.55 -23.80
C GLY A 383 2.47 -5.99 -22.65
N ILE A 384 1.96 -6.05 -21.42
CA ILE A 384 2.70 -6.55 -20.25
C ILE A 384 2.54 -8.08 -20.18
N ALA A 385 3.66 -8.79 -20.22
CA ALA A 385 3.68 -10.25 -20.08
C ALA A 385 3.78 -10.66 -18.61
N ARG A 386 2.86 -11.50 -18.14
CA ARG A 386 2.87 -12.15 -16.82
C ARG A 386 2.00 -13.40 -16.84
N ARG A 387 2.10 -14.25 -15.83
CA ARG A 387 1.26 -15.46 -15.74
C ARG A 387 -0.20 -15.15 -15.41
N GLY A 388 -0.45 -14.18 -14.53
CA GLY A 388 -1.81 -13.71 -14.30
C GLY A 388 -2.37 -13.90 -12.90
N LEU A 389 -3.58 -13.38 -12.74
CA LEU A 389 -4.53 -13.74 -11.70
C LEU A 389 -5.14 -15.11 -12.02
N VAL A 390 -5.56 -15.84 -10.98
CA VAL A 390 -6.20 -17.15 -11.14
C VAL A 390 -7.64 -16.97 -11.59
N GLU A 391 -8.00 -17.61 -12.71
CA GLU A 391 -9.35 -17.58 -13.28
C GLU A 391 -10.27 -18.65 -12.66
N GLU A 392 -10.32 -18.64 -11.33
CA GLU A 392 -11.10 -19.55 -10.48
C GLU A 392 -11.74 -18.75 -9.34
N ASP A 393 -12.85 -19.22 -8.80
CA ASP A 393 -13.41 -18.63 -7.59
C ASP A 393 -12.59 -19.02 -6.36
N PRO A 394 -12.32 -18.09 -5.43
CA PRO A 394 -11.51 -18.37 -4.26
C PRO A 394 -12.26 -19.32 -3.32
N ILE A 395 -11.60 -20.42 -2.94
CA ILE A 395 -12.20 -21.46 -2.06
C ILE A 395 -11.99 -21.17 -0.57
N GLY A 396 -11.09 -20.25 -0.24
CA GLY A 396 -10.70 -19.90 1.13
C GLY A 396 -9.36 -19.19 1.16
N TYR A 397 -8.60 -19.31 2.26
CA TYR A 397 -7.39 -18.54 2.48
C TYR A 397 -6.13 -19.38 2.42
N LYS A 398 -5.08 -18.77 1.88
CA LYS A 398 -3.75 -19.35 1.79
C LYS A 398 -3.15 -19.56 3.17
N VAL A 399 -2.56 -20.74 3.41
CA VAL A 399 -1.71 -20.94 4.58
C VAL A 399 -0.40 -20.16 4.43
N PRO A 400 -0.11 -19.16 5.28
CA PRO A 400 1.12 -18.39 5.15
C PRO A 400 2.33 -19.16 5.68
N TYR A 401 3.50 -18.90 5.09
CA TYR A 401 4.77 -19.10 5.79
C TYR A 401 4.81 -18.19 7.01
N LEU A 402 5.45 -18.63 8.09
CA LEU A 402 5.49 -17.92 9.37
C LEU A 402 6.75 -17.09 9.57
N TYR A 403 7.54 -16.81 8.53
CA TYR A 403 8.78 -16.04 8.70
C TYR A 403 8.52 -14.60 9.17
N GLY A 404 9.23 -14.16 10.21
CA GLY A 404 9.08 -12.84 10.82
C GLY A 404 7.74 -12.65 11.52
N LEU A 405 7.15 -13.73 12.06
CA LEU A 405 5.76 -13.75 12.57
C LEU A 405 5.49 -12.69 13.64
N TRP A 406 6.50 -12.41 14.47
CA TRP A 406 6.39 -11.46 15.57
C TRP A 406 6.03 -10.03 15.13
N LEU A 407 6.39 -9.64 13.90
CA LEU A 407 6.13 -8.30 13.34
C LEU A 407 4.88 -8.27 12.46
N ARG A 408 4.09 -9.34 12.45
CA ARG A 408 2.90 -9.50 11.59
C ARG A 408 1.58 -9.41 12.34
N ALA A 409 1.61 -8.80 13.52
CA ALA A 409 0.41 -8.43 14.23
C ALA A 409 -0.22 -7.17 13.58
N PRO A 410 -1.55 -7.04 13.61
CA PRO A 410 -2.53 -8.03 14.08
C PRO A 410 -2.66 -9.28 13.16
N TYR A 411 -3.16 -10.39 13.69
CA TYR A 411 -3.22 -11.69 13.03
C TYR A 411 -4.57 -11.98 12.35
N LEU A 412 -4.58 -13.05 11.54
CA LEU A 412 -5.58 -13.40 10.52
C LEU A 412 -5.52 -12.50 9.29
N HIS A 413 -6.23 -12.88 8.21
CA HIS A 413 -6.19 -12.15 6.93
C HIS A 413 -6.74 -10.72 7.03
N ASN A 414 -7.56 -10.44 8.03
CA ASN A 414 -8.20 -9.15 8.29
C ASN A 414 -7.60 -8.42 9.51
N GLY A 415 -6.58 -8.99 10.16
CA GLY A 415 -5.94 -8.40 11.33
C GLY A 415 -6.88 -8.26 12.54
N SER A 416 -7.83 -9.17 12.71
CA SER A 416 -8.86 -9.10 13.76
C SER A 416 -8.42 -9.66 15.12
N VAL A 417 -7.21 -10.23 15.21
CA VAL A 417 -6.67 -10.82 16.45
C VAL A 417 -5.38 -10.09 16.85
N PRO A 418 -5.34 -9.36 17.99
CA PRO A 418 -4.27 -8.39 18.22
C PRO A 418 -2.89 -9.00 18.50
N THR A 419 -2.81 -10.16 19.16
CA THR A 419 -1.54 -10.80 19.54
C THR A 419 -1.53 -12.30 19.23
N LEU A 420 -0.35 -12.93 19.18
CA LEU A 420 -0.27 -14.39 19.03
C LEU A 420 -0.86 -15.11 20.24
N ARG A 421 -0.74 -14.51 21.43
CA ARG A 421 -1.40 -15.01 22.64
C ARG A 421 -2.92 -15.11 22.42
N ASP A 422 -3.54 -14.07 21.88
CA ASP A 422 -4.97 -14.06 21.59
C ASP A 422 -5.34 -15.06 20.49
N LEU A 423 -4.47 -15.28 19.51
CA LEU A 423 -4.69 -16.29 18.47
C LEU A 423 -4.75 -17.71 19.06
N LEU A 424 -3.97 -17.97 20.11
CA LEU A 424 -3.97 -19.22 20.89
C LEU A 424 -5.07 -19.26 21.97
N THR A 425 -5.97 -18.28 22.01
CA THR A 425 -7.15 -18.26 22.88
C THR A 425 -8.38 -18.69 22.06
N PRO A 426 -9.30 -19.50 22.62
CA PRO A 426 -10.56 -19.85 21.96
C PRO A 426 -11.26 -18.61 21.41
N ALA A 427 -11.84 -18.69 20.21
CA ALA A 427 -12.29 -17.49 19.50
C ALA A 427 -13.34 -16.68 20.29
N GLN A 428 -14.15 -17.35 21.12
CA GLN A 428 -15.19 -16.72 21.94
C GLN A 428 -14.64 -15.97 23.16
N GLN A 429 -13.35 -16.13 23.48
CA GLN A 429 -12.65 -15.48 24.58
C GLN A 429 -11.64 -14.42 24.09
N ARG A 430 -11.47 -14.24 22.77
CA ARG A 430 -10.60 -13.23 22.19
C ARG A 430 -11.17 -11.82 22.42
N PRO A 431 -10.32 -10.77 22.44
CA PRO A 431 -10.79 -9.38 22.50
C PRO A 431 -11.81 -9.08 21.40
N THR A 432 -12.92 -8.45 21.77
CA THR A 432 -13.97 -8.02 20.84
C THR A 432 -13.71 -6.63 20.26
N SER A 433 -12.83 -5.86 20.90
CA SER A 433 -12.33 -4.59 20.38
C SER A 433 -10.96 -4.26 20.95
N PHE A 434 -10.21 -3.44 20.22
CA PHE A 434 -8.86 -3.00 20.58
C PHE A 434 -8.43 -1.81 19.72
N TYR A 435 -7.29 -1.17 20.04
CA TYR A 435 -6.73 -0.08 19.23
C TYR A 435 -5.63 -0.58 18.29
N ARG A 436 -5.71 -0.21 17.02
CA ARG A 436 -4.75 -0.54 15.94
C ARG A 436 -3.82 0.62 15.64
N GLY A 437 -2.61 0.31 15.17
CA GLY A 437 -1.66 1.31 14.66
C GLY A 437 -0.71 1.90 15.71
N TYR A 438 -0.79 1.47 16.97
CA TYR A 438 0.25 1.79 17.96
C TYR A 438 1.43 0.83 17.79
N ASP A 439 2.64 1.38 17.64
CA ASP A 439 3.83 0.66 17.20
C ASP A 439 4.74 0.16 18.32
N VAL A 440 4.29 0.20 19.57
CA VAL A 440 5.05 -0.34 20.70
C VAL A 440 4.82 -1.85 20.81
N LEU A 441 5.89 -2.63 20.81
CA LEU A 441 5.80 -4.08 20.91
C LEU A 441 5.26 -4.53 22.27
N ASP A 442 4.32 -5.48 22.22
CA ASP A 442 3.96 -6.29 23.38
C ASP A 442 4.79 -7.59 23.35
N ALA A 443 5.89 -7.59 24.10
CA ALA A 443 6.80 -8.74 24.17
C ALA A 443 6.19 -9.96 24.87
N ALA A 444 5.23 -9.74 25.78
CA ALA A 444 4.63 -10.81 26.58
C ALA A 444 3.60 -11.61 25.78
N ASN A 445 2.83 -10.92 24.93
CA ASN A 445 1.78 -11.51 24.12
C ASN A 445 2.16 -11.73 22.65
N VAL A 446 3.28 -11.13 22.22
CA VAL A 446 3.81 -11.10 20.85
C VAL A 446 2.82 -10.46 19.88
N GLY A 447 3.01 -9.17 19.71
CA GLY A 447 2.27 -8.29 18.81
C GLY A 447 2.58 -6.85 19.19
N PHE A 448 1.56 -6.00 19.16
CA PHE A 448 1.67 -4.61 19.61
C PHE A 448 0.76 -4.34 20.80
N VAL A 449 1.07 -3.29 21.56
CA VAL A 449 0.21 -2.83 22.64
C VAL A 449 -1.07 -2.24 22.04
N THR A 450 -2.22 -2.82 22.38
CA THR A 450 -3.51 -2.46 21.77
C THR A 450 -4.54 -1.89 22.76
N SER A 451 -4.15 -1.65 24.01
CA SER A 451 -5.02 -1.08 25.05
C SER A 451 -4.28 -0.10 25.95
N GLY A 452 -5.05 0.70 26.69
CA GLY A 452 -4.55 1.75 27.58
C GLY A 452 -4.36 3.10 26.87
N ALA A 453 -4.15 4.16 27.67
CA ALA A 453 -4.23 5.55 27.21
C ALA A 453 -3.26 5.89 26.05
N LYS A 454 -2.08 5.27 26.00
CA LYS A 454 -1.13 5.50 24.90
C LYS A 454 -1.61 4.88 23.58
N ALA A 455 -2.16 3.67 23.63
CA ALA A 455 -2.72 3.00 22.45
C ALA A 455 -4.00 3.69 21.97
N GLU A 456 -4.84 4.18 22.89
CA GLU A 456 -6.02 4.97 22.57
C GLU A 456 -5.67 6.33 21.92
N ALA A 457 -4.63 7.01 22.41
CA ALA A 457 -4.21 8.30 21.88
C ALA A 457 -3.55 8.20 20.50
N ALA A 458 -2.85 7.11 20.22
CA ALA A 458 -2.09 6.94 18.97
C ALA A 458 -2.82 6.07 17.93
N GLY A 459 -3.66 5.14 18.37
CA GLY A 459 -4.28 4.13 17.53
C GLY A 459 -5.73 4.46 17.13
N THR A 460 -6.31 3.61 16.31
CA THR A 460 -7.71 3.67 15.89
C THR A 460 -8.49 2.50 16.48
N TYR A 461 -9.67 2.79 17.04
CA TYR A 461 -10.56 1.78 17.60
C TYR A 461 -11.00 0.79 16.51
N PHE A 462 -10.87 -0.50 16.81
CA PHE A 462 -11.26 -1.60 15.94
C PHE A 462 -12.31 -2.47 16.63
N ASP A 463 -13.40 -2.73 15.91
CA ASP A 463 -14.52 -3.57 16.38
C ASP A 463 -14.68 -4.79 15.47
N ILE A 464 -14.72 -5.98 16.07
CA ILE A 464 -14.89 -7.26 15.36
C ILE A 464 -16.30 -7.44 14.80
N GLN A 465 -17.28 -6.66 15.28
CA GLN A 465 -18.67 -6.73 14.80
C GLN A 465 -18.85 -6.03 13.44
N GLY A 466 -17.86 -5.26 12.99
CA GLY A 466 -17.85 -4.68 11.65
C GLY A 466 -17.83 -5.76 10.57
N LYS A 467 -18.50 -5.50 9.44
CA LYS A 467 -18.49 -6.39 8.26
C LYS A 467 -17.05 -6.71 7.83
N GLY A 468 -16.68 -7.99 7.75
CA GLY A 468 -15.31 -8.41 7.42
C GLY A 468 -14.28 -8.31 8.56
N ASN A 469 -14.67 -7.90 9.77
CA ASN A 469 -13.76 -7.75 10.92
C ASN A 469 -13.82 -8.92 11.91
N SER A 470 -14.57 -9.99 11.61
CA SER A 470 -14.72 -11.14 12.50
C SER A 470 -13.36 -11.74 12.89
N ASN A 471 -13.20 -11.99 14.19
CA ASN A 471 -12.02 -12.63 14.79
C ASN A 471 -12.21 -14.16 14.98
N GLN A 472 -13.21 -14.74 14.35
CA GLN A 472 -13.53 -16.17 14.47
C GLN A 472 -12.58 -17.04 13.63
N GLY A 473 -12.61 -18.35 13.90
CA GLY A 473 -11.83 -19.34 13.18
C GLY A 473 -10.39 -19.47 13.67
N HIS A 474 -9.65 -20.34 13.00
CA HIS A 474 -8.29 -20.74 13.37
C HIS A 474 -8.21 -21.16 14.85
N GLU A 475 -9.04 -22.13 15.24
CA GLU A 475 -9.09 -22.68 16.61
C GLU A 475 -8.03 -23.76 16.87
N PHE A 476 -6.94 -23.75 16.11
CA PHE A 476 -5.85 -24.72 16.27
C PHE A 476 -4.96 -24.32 17.45
N GLY A 477 -4.74 -25.24 18.38
CA GLY A 477 -3.88 -25.02 19.56
C GLY A 477 -4.54 -24.20 20.68
N THR A 478 -5.82 -23.86 20.56
CA THR A 478 -6.57 -23.10 21.59
C THR A 478 -6.81 -23.90 22.86
N ASP A 479 -6.85 -25.24 22.78
CA ASP A 479 -7.04 -26.15 23.91
C ASP A 479 -5.73 -26.56 24.63
N LEU A 480 -4.59 -26.06 24.17
CA LEU A 480 -3.30 -26.36 24.81
C LEU A 480 -3.27 -25.84 26.27
N PRO A 481 -2.64 -26.56 27.20
CA PRO A 481 -2.35 -26.03 28.53
C PRO A 481 -1.57 -24.71 28.45
N GLU A 482 -1.75 -23.83 29.44
CA GLU A 482 -1.14 -22.49 29.45
C GLU A 482 0.40 -22.55 29.31
N GLU A 483 1.04 -23.49 30.00
CA GLU A 483 2.50 -23.67 29.90
C GLU A 483 2.94 -24.11 28.50
N GLU A 484 2.19 -24.98 27.84
CA GLU A 484 2.45 -25.37 26.45
C GLU A 484 2.26 -24.18 25.50
N LYS A 485 1.26 -23.33 25.73
CA LYS A 485 1.09 -22.08 24.97
C LYS A 485 2.27 -21.12 25.18
N ASN A 486 2.80 -21.02 26.38
CA ASN A 486 3.97 -20.19 26.69
C ASN A 486 5.23 -20.69 25.96
N GLN A 487 5.46 -22.00 25.97
CA GLN A 487 6.58 -22.63 25.25
C GLN A 487 6.42 -22.43 23.75
N LEU A 488 5.23 -22.69 23.20
CA LEU A 488 4.93 -22.47 21.79
C LEU A 488 5.16 -21.01 21.39
N LEU A 489 4.67 -20.05 22.17
CA LEU A 489 4.85 -18.63 21.89
C LEU A 489 6.33 -18.25 21.82
N GLU A 490 7.15 -18.82 22.71
CA GLU A 490 8.59 -18.58 22.71
C GLU A 490 9.27 -19.10 21.44
N TYR A 491 8.83 -20.27 20.94
CA TYR A 491 9.27 -20.77 19.64
C TYR A 491 8.80 -19.89 18.49
N LEU A 492 7.56 -19.40 18.51
CA LEU A 492 7.00 -18.55 17.45
C LEU A 492 7.75 -17.22 17.30
N LYS A 493 8.41 -16.71 18.36
CA LYS A 493 9.33 -15.56 18.26
C LYS A 493 10.56 -15.84 17.39
N THR A 494 10.96 -17.10 17.24
CA THR A 494 12.16 -17.49 16.48
C THR A 494 11.94 -17.61 14.97
N LEU A 495 10.67 -17.57 14.52
CA LEU A 495 10.27 -17.86 13.14
C LEU A 495 10.48 -16.71 12.16
#